data_AF-A0A8H4V736-F1
#
_entry.id   AF-A0A8H4V736-F1
#
_cell.length_a   1.000
_cell.length_b   1.000
_cell.length_c   1.000
_cell.angle_alpha   90.00
_cell.angle_beta   90.00
_cell.angle_gamma   90.00
#
_symmetry.space_group_name_H-M   'P 1'
#
loop_
_entity.id
_entity.type
_entity.pdbx_description
1 polymer ?
#
loop_
_entity_poly.entity_id
_entity_poly.type
_entity_poly.pdbx_seq_one_letter_code
_entity_poly.pdbx_strand_id
1 'polypeptide(L)'
;MAAVSLQSPARRHLLDIIDKLRAQEISRYVALPEVVVTGDQSAGKSSVLEAISGMAFPTEDNLCTRFATELILRRFTHVDVKVSIFPDVDRPEQEQEQL
;
A
#
# COMPACT_ATOMS: atom_id res chain seq x y z
N MET A 1 -14.38 -1.06 25.30
CA MET A 1 -13.82 -0.07 24.36
C MET A 1 -14.75 0.02 23.17
N ALA A 2 -15.40 1.17 22.94
CA ALA A 2 -16.30 1.32 21.80
C ALA A 2 -15.47 1.17 20.51
N ALA A 3 -15.83 0.20 19.68
CA ALA A 3 -15.21 0.04 18.37
C ALA A 3 -15.51 1.31 17.56
N VAL A 4 -14.49 2.13 17.34
CA VAL A 4 -14.58 3.28 16.45
C VAL A 4 -15.00 2.77 15.08
N SER A 5 -16.19 3.17 14.62
CA SER A 5 -16.71 2.73 13.32
C SER A 5 -15.88 3.36 12.20
N LEU A 6 -14.92 2.59 11.68
CA LEU A 6 -14.13 2.94 10.49
C LEU A 6 -14.97 2.93 9.20
N GLN A 7 -16.26 2.60 9.30
CA GLN A 7 -17.13 2.32 8.17
C GLN A 7 -18.01 3.51 7.74
N SER A 8 -17.92 4.67 8.41
CA SER A 8 -18.74 5.83 8.02
C SER A 8 -18.33 6.35 6.64
N PRO A 9 -19.28 6.83 5.81
CA PRO A 9 -18.98 7.39 4.49
C PRO A 9 -17.95 8.52 4.55
N ALA A 10 -18.06 9.41 5.55
CA ALA A 10 -17.13 10.52 5.74
C ALA A 10 -15.69 10.05 5.99
N ARG A 11 -15.49 8.97 6.75
CA ARG A 11 -14.15 8.45 7.05
C ARG A 11 -13.53 7.74 5.86
N ARG A 12 -14.34 7.01 5.08
CA ARG A 12 -13.89 6.43 3.81
C ARG A 12 -13.43 7.52 2.84
N HIS A 13 -14.21 8.59 2.72
CA HIS A 13 -13.86 9.74 1.88
C HIS A 13 -12.55 10.40 2.31
N LEU A 14 -12.33 10.57 3.62
CA LEU A 14 -11.07 11.09 4.14
C LEU A 14 -9.88 10.18 3.79
N LEU A 15 -10.03 8.87 3.93
CA LEU A 15 -9.00 7.92 3.51
C LEU A 15 -8.77 7.97 1.99
N ASP A 16 -9.81 8.19 1.17
CA ASP A 16 -9.65 8.33 -0.29
C ASP A 16 -8.85 9.59 -0.63
N ILE A 17 -9.04 10.68 0.12
CA ILE A 17 -8.26 11.91 -0.05
C ILE A 17 -6.79 11.64 0.30
N ILE A 18 -6.50 10.96 1.41
CA ILE A 18 -5.13 10.63 1.81
C ILE A 18 -4.41 9.83 0.70
N ASP A 19 -5.08 8.81 0.15
CA ASP A 19 -4.48 8.00 -0.92
C ASP A 19 -4.28 8.79 -2.21
N LYS A 20 -5.22 9.68 -2.57
CA LYS A 20 -5.05 10.58 -3.73
C LYS A 20 -3.87 11.53 -3.53
N LEU A 21 -3.69 12.08 -2.33
CA LEU A 21 -2.55 12.95 -2.02
C LEU A 21 -1.23 12.15 -2.10
N ARG A 22 -1.21 10.92 -1.58
CA ARG A 22 -0.04 10.05 -1.64
C ARG A 22 0.34 9.69 -3.09
N ALA A 23 -0.64 9.40 -3.93
CA ALA A 23 -0.44 9.12 -5.36
C ALA A 23 0.07 10.34 -6.16
N GLN A 24 0.09 11.54 -5.57
CA GLN A 24 0.71 12.74 -6.14
C GLN A 24 2.04 13.07 -5.45
N GLU A 25 2.63 12.10 -4.73
CA GLU A 25 3.91 12.20 -4.03
C GLU A 25 3.96 13.31 -2.96
N ILE A 26 2.80 13.75 -2.46
CA ILE A 26 2.71 14.81 -1.45
C ILE A 26 3.39 14.42 -0.14
N SER A 27 3.55 13.10 0.11
CA SER A 27 4.27 12.54 1.27
C SER A 27 5.69 13.09 1.44
N ARG A 28 6.31 13.64 0.38
CA ARG A 28 7.64 14.29 0.46
C ARG A 28 7.62 15.65 1.14
N TYR A 29 6.47 16.33 1.11
CA TYR A 29 6.30 17.68 1.65
C TYR A 29 5.56 17.65 2.99
N VAL A 30 4.62 16.72 3.15
CA VAL A 30 3.78 16.59 4.34
C VAL A 30 3.64 15.12 4.72
N ALA A 31 3.85 14.79 5.99
CA ALA A 31 3.63 13.45 6.48
C ALA A 31 2.14 13.06 6.36
N LEU A 32 1.87 12.03 5.55
CA LEU A 32 0.54 11.44 5.42
C LEU A 32 0.43 10.21 6.33
N PRO A 33 -0.75 9.95 6.93
CA PRO A 33 -0.96 8.74 7.73
C PRO A 33 -0.79 7.47 6.90
N GLU A 34 -0.05 6.50 7.44
CA GLU A 34 0.18 5.20 6.83
C GLU A 34 0.44 4.13 7.91
N VAL A 35 0.28 2.87 7.52
CA VAL A 35 0.61 1.71 8.37
C VAL A 35 1.71 0.93 7.68
N VAL A 36 2.87 0.87 8.32
CA VAL A 36 4.05 0.19 7.78
C VAL A 36 4.30 -1.09 8.57
N VAL A 37 4.44 -2.21 7.86
CA VAL A 37 4.85 -3.50 8.43
C VAL A 37 6.37 -3.63 8.26
N THR A 38 7.09 -3.66 9.37
CA THR A 38 8.55 -3.76 9.40
C THR A 38 9.01 -4.86 10.35
N GLY A 39 10.24 -5.36 10.18
CA GLY A 39 10.82 -6.42 11.00
C GLY A 39 11.91 -7.20 10.26
N ASP A 40 12.63 -8.04 11.01
CA ASP A 40 13.76 -8.83 10.50
C ASP A 40 13.35 -9.82 9.41
N GLN A 41 14.35 -10.35 8.68
CA GLN A 41 14.12 -11.39 7.68
C GLN A 41 13.34 -12.55 8.30
N SER A 42 12.31 -13.02 7.58
CA SER A 42 11.44 -14.12 8.01
C SER A 42 10.60 -13.86 9.28
N ALA A 43 10.46 -12.61 9.74
CA ALA A 43 9.57 -12.23 10.84
C ALA A 43 8.06 -12.27 10.50
N GLY A 44 7.67 -12.87 9.37
CA GLY A 44 6.26 -13.00 8.97
C GLY A 44 5.62 -11.72 8.40
N LYS A 45 6.40 -10.75 7.94
CA LYS A 45 5.88 -9.50 7.31
C LYS A 45 4.90 -9.78 6.16
N SER A 46 5.29 -10.65 5.24
CA SER A 46 4.43 -11.08 4.13
C SER A 46 3.17 -11.75 4.66
N SER A 47 3.29 -12.65 5.64
CA SER A 47 2.14 -13.34 6.25
C SER A 47 1.15 -12.39 6.94
N VAL A 48 1.62 -11.29 7.54
CA VAL A 48 0.75 -10.24 8.07
C VAL A 48 0.00 -9.54 6.94
N LEU A 49 0.70 -9.16 5.86
CA LEU A 49 0.08 -8.53 4.70
C LEU A 49 -0.91 -9.47 4.00
N GLU A 50 -0.60 -10.76 3.90
CA GLU A 50 -1.49 -11.81 3.38
C GLU A 50 -2.77 -11.92 4.22
N ALA A 51 -2.62 -12.00 5.55
CA ALA A 51 -3.76 -12.12 6.46
C ALA A 51 -4.67 -10.88 6.41
N ILE A 52 -4.10 -9.69 6.22
CA ILE A 52 -4.87 -8.44 6.14
C ILE A 52 -5.53 -8.28 4.76
N SER A 53 -4.78 -8.56 3.69
CA SER A 53 -5.24 -8.33 2.31
C SER A 53 -6.08 -9.46 1.73
N GLY A 54 -5.94 -10.68 2.25
CA GLY A 54 -6.51 -11.89 1.66
C GLY A 54 -5.83 -12.30 0.34
N MET A 55 -4.74 -11.66 -0.04
CA MET A 55 -3.96 -11.98 -1.24
C MET A 55 -2.70 -12.75 -0.83
N ALA A 56 -2.31 -13.76 -1.61
CA ALA A 56 -1.06 -14.46 -1.40
C ALA A 56 0.13 -13.56 -1.78
N PHE A 57 1.13 -13.52 -0.93
CA PHE A 57 2.41 -12.88 -1.18
C PHE A 57 3.43 -13.98 -1.48
N PRO A 58 4.37 -13.76 -2.39
CA PRO A 58 5.34 -14.78 -2.71
C PRO A 58 6.27 -15.04 -1.51
N THR A 59 6.38 -16.31 -1.11
CA THR A 59 7.21 -16.80 0.00
C THR A 59 8.16 -17.88 -0.55
N GLU A 60 9.36 -17.50 -1.00
CA GLU A 60 10.42 -18.46 -1.35
C GLU A 60 11.68 -18.20 -0.51
N ASP A 61 12.46 -19.26 -0.27
CA ASP A 61 13.76 -19.16 0.37
C ASP A 61 14.70 -18.35 -0.54
N ASN A 62 14.92 -17.07 -0.17
CA ASN A 62 15.63 -15.99 -0.88
C ASN A 62 14.75 -14.95 -1.60
N LEU A 63 13.42 -15.07 -1.61
CA LEU A 63 12.55 -13.94 -1.95
C LEU A 63 12.36 -13.06 -0.73
N CYS A 64 12.96 -11.87 -0.76
CA CYS A 64 12.56 -10.75 0.07
C CYS A 64 11.82 -9.73 -0.79
N THR A 65 10.93 -8.95 -0.17
CA THR A 65 10.25 -7.81 -0.81
C THR A 65 11.32 -6.82 -1.29
N ARG A 66 11.67 -6.89 -2.58
CA ARG A 66 12.71 -6.02 -3.20
C ARG A 66 12.22 -4.58 -3.39
N PHE A 67 10.92 -4.42 -3.60
CA PHE A 67 10.25 -3.13 -3.77
C PHE A 67 9.17 -3.00 -2.71
N ALA A 68 9.08 -1.83 -2.07
CA ALA A 68 7.99 -1.54 -1.16
C ALA A 68 6.65 -1.74 -1.89
N THR A 69 5.80 -2.61 -1.36
CA THR A 69 4.48 -2.90 -1.92
C THR A 69 3.45 -2.11 -1.14
N GLU A 70 2.82 -1.13 -1.78
CA GLU A 70 1.71 -0.40 -1.20
C GLU A 70 0.40 -1.17 -1.42
N LEU A 71 -0.38 -1.35 -0.35
CA LEU A 71 -1.70 -1.99 -0.40
C LEU A 71 -2.78 -0.98 -0.02
N ILE A 72 -3.69 -0.70 -0.95
CA ILE A 72 -4.88 0.10 -0.72
C ILE A 72 -6.11 -0.82 -0.74
N LEU A 73 -6.65 -1.13 0.44
CA LEU A 73 -7.78 -2.04 0.58
C LEU A 73 -9.09 -1.27 0.77
N ARG A 74 -10.05 -1.47 -0.14
CA ARG A 74 -11.38 -0.84 -0.10
C ARG A 74 -12.47 -1.91 -0.06
N ARG A 75 -13.49 -1.69 0.78
CA ARG A 75 -14.69 -2.53 0.79
C ARG A 75 -15.59 -2.11 -0.36
N PHE A 76 -15.89 -3.06 -1.23
CA PHE A 76 -16.71 -2.83 -2.39
C PHE A 76 -17.64 -4.02 -2.64
N THR A 77 -18.74 -3.81 -3.37
CA THR A 77 -19.74 -4.87 -3.63
C THR A 77 -19.28 -5.87 -4.68
N HIS A 78 -18.26 -5.51 -5.46
CA HIS A 78 -17.63 -6.35 -6.46
C HIS A 78 -16.11 -6.33 -6.26
N VAL A 79 -15.47 -7.37 -6.78
CA VAL A 79 -14.01 -7.51 -6.74
C VAL A 79 -13.43 -6.68 -7.89
N ASP A 80 -12.50 -5.78 -7.56
CA ASP A 80 -11.74 -4.99 -8.51
C ASP A 80 -10.29 -4.87 -8.03
N VAL A 81 -9.35 -4.88 -8.96
CA VAL A 81 -7.91 -4.86 -8.67
C VAL A 81 -7.23 -3.90 -9.66
N LYS A 82 -6.58 -2.88 -9.12
CA LYS A 82 -5.72 -1.97 -9.87
C LYS A 82 -4.27 -2.20 -9.45
N VAL A 83 -3.41 -2.46 -10.44
CA VAL A 83 -1.97 -2.60 -10.25
C VAL A 83 -1.27 -1.45 -10.97
N SER A 84 -0.27 -0.85 -10.33
CA SER A 84 0.53 0.23 -10.90
C SER A 84 1.95 0.15 -10.35
N ILE A 85 2.94 0.47 -11.19
CA ILE A 85 4.34 0.60 -10.79
C ILE A 85 4.65 2.08 -10.75
N PHE A 86 5.17 2.56 -9.62
CA PHE A 86 5.62 3.94 -9.48
C PHE A 86 7.15 3.94 -9.58
N PRO A 87 7.73 4.59 -10.60
CA PRO A 87 9.17 4.74 -10.69
C PRO A 87 9.70 5.61 -9.55
N ASP A 88 10.97 5.42 -9.20
CA ASP A 88 11.69 6.38 -8.37
C ASP A 88 11.87 7.69 -9.15
N VAL A 89 11.75 8.84 -8.46
CA VAL A 89 11.86 10.15 -9.11
C VAL A 89 13.26 10.54 -9.52
N ASP A 90 14.26 9.93 -8.89
CA ASP A 90 15.65 10.15 -9.25
C ASP A 90 16.03 9.32 -10.50
N ARG A 91 15.10 8.51 -11.02
CA ARG A 91 15.30 7.70 -12.23
C ARG A 91 15.21 8.57 -13.50
N PRO A 92 16.04 8.35 -14.53
CA PRO A 92 15.96 9.10 -15.79
C PRO A 92 14.59 8.95 -16.47
N GLU A 93 14.04 10.01 -17.08
CA GLU A 93 12.71 10.01 -17.73
C GLU A 93 12.53 8.85 -18.72
N GLN A 94 13.56 8.57 -19.53
CA GLN A 94 13.55 7.47 -20.50
C GLN A 94 13.34 6.09 -19.87
N GLU A 95 13.76 5.90 -18.62
CA GLU A 95 13.57 4.66 -17.88
C GLU A 95 12.27 4.65 -17.07
N GLN A 96 11.71 5.81 -16.74
CA GLN A 96 10.40 5.94 -16.11
C GLN A 96 9.28 5.56 -17.10
N GLU A 97 9.38 5.99 -18.36
CA GLU A 97 8.41 5.70 -19.43
C GLU A 97 8.37 4.22 -19.85
N GLN A 98 9.39 3.44 -19.47
CA GLN A 98 9.47 2.00 -19.78
C GLN A 98 8.77 1.10 -18.75
N LEU A 99 8.20 1.67 -17.69
CA LEU A 99 7.46 0.97 -16.63
C LEU A 99 5.95 1.15 -16.76
#